data_AF-A0A9Q1BWI8-F1
#
_entry.id   AF-A0A9Q1BWI8-F1
#
_cell.length_a   1.000
_cell.length_b   1.000
_cell.length_c   1.000
_cell.angle_alpha   90.00
_cell.angle_beta   90.00
_cell.angle_gamma   90.00
#
_symmetry.space_group_name_H-M   'P 1'
#
loop_
_entity.id
_entity.type
_entity.pdbx_description
1 polymer ?
#
loop_
_entity_poly.entity_id
_entity_poly.type
_entity_poly.pdbx_seq_one_letter_code
_entity_poly.pdbx_strand_id
1 'polypeptide(L)'
;MGSFRVIPECSLVQIFCIYIIAFAFSPSDAQQSRNGLEENNLQKSYFFYQQPEYLRDCGDVKNACSQSSNSSGVFTIKPDGYPEPFEVYCDNDFTLGGWTVIQRRADGSVGFNRDWKQFKNGFGFLSTEFWIGNEKLSYLTNQAKYELRIDIKLSNGTSLFASYSSFRISDEWSQYRVVDVGNFYGDIDITCPANMIFGNCSCQPSCDDPSGISNCYNDCNGEAEACVCSSGFLMKDGKCVLPNECGCFLAQSNSVLTTGESHVNVDCSQKCVCENGVLSCNLNYRCDSNAVCRVQDGVRGCYCHDGYEGDGETCTALHTDCYDVYRTGQRQNGVYTIMPTGWTGSPFNVYCDMTTAGGGWTLFQRRTDGVTNFYRSWTEYQHGFGSVQQGSDFWLGNEQLHYLTNQKSYKLRVDIVDSGGTPHYGEYTTFQTGDSSTKYRLRIGGHSGDTSDGMYYTNGGSFSTYDEDNDGCSYHDCAEAHRGAWWYKPYSGWCTACYYSYRYCDYFETRSSCNNLCTRSNLNGNYNGGNGQNINWYYNSYCNLNSAEMKIRPSSA
;
A
#
# COMPACT_ATOMS: atom_id res chain seq x y z
N MET A 1 1.91 18.27 -36.65
CA MET A 1 0.95 18.67 -35.60
C MET A 1 0.00 17.49 -35.41
N GLY A 2 0.28 16.54 -34.52
CA GLY A 2 -0.06 16.51 -33.07
C GLY A 2 -1.35 15.68 -32.86
N SER A 3 -1.27 14.41 -32.44
CA SER A 3 -1.55 13.85 -31.07
C SER A 3 -3.04 13.60 -30.76
N PHE A 4 -3.61 12.54 -30.13
CA PHE A 4 -3.25 11.32 -29.33
C PHE A 4 -4.46 10.32 -29.45
N ARG A 5 -4.32 8.98 -29.64
CA ARG A 5 -4.39 7.79 -28.70
C ARG A 5 -5.70 7.61 -27.88
N VAL A 6 -6.27 6.44 -27.49
CA VAL A 6 -6.19 4.93 -27.56
C VAL A 6 -7.58 4.42 -27.04
N ILE A 7 -8.18 3.28 -27.36
CA ILE A 7 -7.93 1.86 -26.95
C ILE A 7 -8.68 0.90 -27.90
N PRO A 8 -8.06 -0.21 -28.35
CA PRO A 8 -8.75 -1.34 -28.97
C PRO A 8 -8.91 -2.50 -27.98
N GLU A 9 -10.01 -3.26 -28.04
CA GLU A 9 -10.01 -4.72 -27.94
C GLU A 9 -11.44 -5.29 -28.04
N CYS A 10 -11.60 -6.29 -28.90
CA CYS A 10 -12.45 -7.48 -28.70
C CYS A 10 -12.36 -8.34 -29.97
N SER A 11 -11.32 -9.17 -30.05
CA SER A 11 -11.26 -10.29 -30.97
C SER A 11 -11.72 -11.55 -30.23
N LEU A 12 -13.00 -11.89 -30.35
CA LEU A 12 -13.52 -13.20 -29.95
C LEU A 12 -13.20 -14.22 -31.05
N VAL A 13 -12.38 -15.19 -30.69
CA VAL A 13 -12.06 -16.39 -31.46
C VAL A 13 -13.35 -17.19 -31.68
N GLN A 14 -13.70 -17.44 -32.94
CA GLN A 14 -14.75 -18.37 -33.33
C GLN A 14 -14.40 -19.79 -32.86
N ILE A 15 -15.10 -20.28 -31.83
CA ILE A 15 -15.08 -21.69 -31.46
C ILE A 15 -16.21 -22.38 -32.23
N PHE A 16 -15.85 -23.11 -33.28
CA PHE A 16 -16.71 -24.07 -33.96
C PHE A 16 -16.73 -25.36 -33.13
N CYS A 17 -17.77 -25.60 -32.34
CA CYS A 17 -17.98 -26.87 -31.62
C CYS A 17 -19.18 -27.60 -32.19
N ILE A 18 -18.94 -28.82 -32.68
CA ILE A 18 -20.00 -29.75 -33.02
C ILE A 18 -20.44 -30.45 -31.72
N TYR A 19 -21.66 -30.19 -31.25
CA TYR A 19 -22.28 -30.89 -30.14
C TYR A 19 -23.47 -31.68 -30.68
N ILE A 20 -23.42 -33.01 -30.65
CA ILE A 20 -24.60 -33.85 -30.91
C ILE A 20 -25.04 -34.41 -29.57
N ILE A 21 -26.26 -34.06 -29.15
CA ILE A 21 -26.90 -34.67 -27.99
C ILE A 21 -27.99 -35.59 -28.51
N ALA A 22 -27.90 -36.87 -28.18
CA ALA A 22 -28.88 -37.85 -28.59
C ALA A 22 -29.23 -38.82 -27.45
N PHE A 23 -30.42 -39.42 -27.52
CA PHE A 23 -30.83 -40.48 -26.59
C PHE A 23 -31.37 -41.75 -27.29
N ALA A 24 -31.21 -42.94 -26.70
CA ALA A 24 -31.71 -44.22 -27.23
C ALA A 24 -32.46 -45.05 -26.17
N PHE A 25 -33.19 -46.08 -26.62
CA PHE A 25 -33.93 -47.03 -25.76
C PHE A 25 -33.05 -48.22 -25.36
N SER A 26 -33.07 -48.63 -24.08
CA SER A 26 -32.28 -49.77 -23.59
C SER A 26 -33.00 -51.12 -23.82
N PRO A 27 -32.41 -52.11 -24.53
CA PRO A 27 -33.12 -53.35 -24.91
C PRO A 27 -33.36 -54.42 -23.82
N SER A 28 -33.05 -54.21 -22.54
CA SER A 28 -32.82 -55.35 -21.63
C SER A 28 -34.01 -55.98 -20.90
N ASP A 29 -35.29 -55.60 -21.13
CA ASP A 29 -36.42 -56.17 -20.36
C ASP A 29 -37.52 -56.87 -21.20
N ALA A 30 -37.20 -57.34 -22.41
CA ALA A 30 -38.16 -58.05 -23.27
C ALA A 30 -37.95 -59.57 -23.34
N GLN A 31 -37.67 -60.27 -22.22
CA GLN A 31 -37.75 -61.74 -22.18
C GLN A 31 -38.06 -62.27 -20.77
N GLN A 32 -39.34 -62.52 -20.45
CA GLN A 32 -39.83 -63.70 -19.70
C GLN A 32 -41.34 -63.68 -19.47
N SER A 33 -41.95 -64.87 -19.43
CA SER A 33 -43.39 -65.22 -19.25
C SER A 33 -44.23 -65.19 -20.55
N ARG A 34 -44.68 -66.29 -21.17
CA ARG A 34 -44.84 -67.71 -20.77
C ARG A 34 -45.01 -68.58 -22.02
N ASN A 35 -44.41 -69.76 -22.03
CA ASN A 35 -44.82 -70.91 -22.86
C ASN A 35 -45.99 -71.65 -22.20
N GLY A 36 -46.90 -72.18 -23.03
CA GLY A 36 -47.71 -73.38 -22.74
C GLY A 36 -49.24 -73.20 -22.74
N LEU A 37 -49.90 -73.65 -23.82
CA LEU A 37 -50.92 -74.72 -23.85
C LEU A 37 -51.63 -74.79 -25.22
N GLU A 38 -51.77 -76.03 -25.73
CA GLU A 38 -52.36 -76.43 -27.02
C GLU A 38 -53.90 -76.29 -27.11
N GLU A 39 -54.34 -76.10 -28.35
CA GLU A 39 -55.60 -76.45 -29.04
C GLU A 39 -56.90 -76.75 -28.27
N ASN A 40 -57.94 -75.89 -28.42
CA ASN A 40 -59.06 -76.09 -29.37
C ASN A 40 -60.25 -75.13 -29.16
N ASN A 41 -60.73 -74.59 -30.29
CA ASN A 41 -62.03 -73.98 -30.62
C ASN A 41 -63.06 -73.62 -29.51
N LEU A 42 -63.31 -72.31 -29.30
CA LEU A 42 -64.47 -71.56 -29.83
C LEU A 42 -64.66 -70.21 -29.11
N GLN A 43 -64.86 -69.16 -29.93
CA GLN A 43 -65.36 -67.81 -29.61
C GLN A 43 -64.61 -66.98 -28.55
N LYS A 44 -63.68 -66.14 -29.01
CA LYS A 44 -63.33 -64.88 -28.32
C LYS A 44 -63.47 -63.69 -29.26
N SER A 45 -64.25 -62.74 -28.78
CA SER A 45 -64.55 -61.43 -29.33
C SER A 45 -63.31 -60.72 -29.88
N TYR A 46 -63.42 -60.26 -31.13
CA TYR A 46 -62.49 -59.35 -31.77
C TYR A 46 -62.41 -58.02 -30.99
N PHE A 47 -61.31 -57.80 -30.27
CA PHE A 47 -60.84 -56.46 -29.94
C PHE A 47 -59.85 -56.05 -31.03
N PHE A 48 -60.24 -55.07 -31.85
CA PHE A 48 -59.34 -54.38 -32.76
C PHE A 48 -58.33 -53.56 -31.94
N TYR A 49 -57.05 -53.93 -31.95
CA TYR A 49 -55.98 -52.98 -31.67
C TYR A 49 -55.78 -52.15 -32.95
N GLN A 50 -56.19 -50.89 -32.95
CA GLN A 50 -55.67 -49.92 -33.92
C GLN A 50 -54.19 -49.69 -33.56
N GLN A 51 -53.27 -50.00 -34.49
CA GLN A 51 -51.89 -49.59 -34.33
C GLN A 51 -51.82 -48.06 -34.31
N PRO A 52 -50.98 -47.44 -33.45
CA PRO A 52 -50.78 -46.00 -33.50
C PRO A 52 -50.26 -45.61 -34.89
N GLU A 53 -50.87 -44.60 -35.50
CA GLU A 53 -50.56 -44.12 -36.85
C GLU A 53 -49.11 -43.58 -36.97
N TYR A 54 -48.46 -43.32 -35.84
CA TYR A 54 -47.10 -42.79 -35.74
C TYR A 54 -46.29 -43.51 -34.64
N LEU A 55 -44.99 -43.66 -34.86
CA LEU A 55 -44.04 -44.25 -33.90
C LEU A 55 -43.63 -43.21 -32.84
N ARG A 56 -43.24 -43.64 -31.64
CA ARG A 56 -43.05 -42.74 -30.50
C ARG A 56 -41.71 -42.03 -30.49
N ASP A 57 -40.65 -42.72 -30.90
CA ASP A 57 -39.28 -42.22 -30.92
C ASP A 57 -38.44 -42.92 -32.01
N CYS A 58 -37.18 -42.50 -32.15
CA CYS A 58 -36.26 -43.08 -33.14
C CYS A 58 -35.89 -44.55 -32.88
N GLY A 59 -36.04 -45.05 -31.65
CA GLY A 59 -35.86 -46.46 -31.32
C GLY A 59 -36.99 -47.31 -31.91
N ASP A 60 -38.23 -46.86 -31.75
CA ASP A 60 -39.40 -47.47 -32.38
C ASP A 60 -39.32 -47.39 -33.92
N VAL A 61 -38.86 -46.25 -34.47
CA VAL A 61 -38.58 -46.08 -35.92
C VAL A 61 -37.59 -47.13 -36.41
N LYS A 62 -36.47 -47.29 -35.71
CA LYS A 62 -35.46 -48.28 -36.07
C LYS A 62 -36.00 -49.71 -36.03
N ASN A 63 -36.82 -50.05 -35.04
CA ASN A 63 -37.39 -51.39 -34.89
C ASN A 63 -38.48 -51.70 -35.92
N ALA A 64 -39.25 -50.70 -36.34
CA ALA A 64 -40.35 -50.87 -37.29
C ALA A 64 -39.89 -51.04 -38.76
N CYS A 65 -38.77 -50.44 -39.15
CA CYS A 65 -38.31 -50.45 -40.53
C CYS A 65 -37.41 -51.65 -40.85
N SER A 66 -37.99 -52.73 -41.39
CA SER A 66 -37.24 -53.88 -41.89
C SER A 66 -36.64 -53.60 -43.28
N GLN A 67 -35.31 -53.53 -43.36
CA GLN A 67 -34.45 -53.70 -44.55
C GLN A 67 -34.22 -52.54 -45.57
N SER A 68 -34.69 -51.30 -45.37
CA SER A 68 -34.32 -50.18 -46.28
C SER A 68 -34.02 -48.80 -45.67
N SER A 69 -34.02 -48.65 -44.34
CA SER A 69 -33.72 -47.35 -43.69
C SER A 69 -32.82 -47.47 -42.46
N ASN A 70 -31.69 -48.18 -42.60
CA ASN A 70 -30.60 -48.12 -41.61
C ASN A 70 -29.81 -46.80 -41.65
N SER A 71 -30.13 -45.89 -42.57
CA SER A 71 -29.48 -44.58 -42.67
C SER A 71 -30.06 -43.59 -41.66
N SER A 72 -29.22 -42.76 -41.06
CA SER A 72 -29.66 -41.59 -40.30
C SER A 72 -30.49 -40.64 -41.17
N GLY A 73 -31.48 -39.98 -40.58
CA GLY A 73 -32.40 -39.13 -41.35
C GLY A 73 -33.48 -38.47 -40.52
N VAL A 74 -34.34 -37.68 -41.17
CA VAL A 74 -35.48 -37.03 -40.54
C VAL A 74 -36.70 -37.93 -40.62
N PHE A 75 -37.34 -38.19 -39.49
CA PHE A 75 -38.53 -39.03 -39.36
C PHE A 75 -39.62 -38.30 -38.58
N THR A 76 -40.87 -38.60 -38.88
CA THR A 76 -42.02 -38.10 -38.13
C THR A 76 -42.37 -39.06 -37.00
N ILE A 77 -42.41 -38.54 -35.77
CA ILE A 77 -42.77 -39.29 -34.57
C ILE A 77 -43.91 -38.61 -33.81
N LYS A 78 -44.58 -39.36 -32.94
CA LYS A 78 -45.58 -38.83 -32.01
C LYS A 78 -45.49 -39.56 -30.66
N PRO A 79 -44.85 -38.95 -29.65
CA PRO A 79 -44.85 -39.48 -28.29
C PRO A 79 -46.26 -39.51 -27.71
N ASP A 80 -46.55 -40.47 -26.83
CA ASP A 80 -47.89 -40.60 -26.25
C ASP A 80 -48.22 -39.34 -25.42
N GLY A 81 -49.42 -38.80 -25.63
CA GLY A 81 -49.90 -37.58 -24.97
C GLY A 81 -49.51 -36.27 -25.65
N TYR A 82 -48.60 -36.27 -26.63
CA TYR A 82 -48.26 -35.06 -27.37
C TYR A 82 -49.32 -34.76 -28.46
N PRO A 83 -49.76 -33.50 -28.66
CA PRO A 83 -50.94 -33.20 -29.47
C PRO A 83 -50.81 -33.60 -30.95
N GLU A 84 -49.71 -33.21 -31.59
CA GLU A 84 -49.47 -33.33 -33.04
C GLU A 84 -48.16 -34.05 -33.34
N PRO A 85 -48.08 -34.89 -34.39
CA PRO A 85 -46.81 -35.51 -34.80
C PRO A 85 -45.78 -34.43 -35.21
N PHE A 86 -44.49 -34.71 -34.99
CA PHE A 86 -43.41 -33.79 -35.32
C PHE A 86 -42.18 -34.51 -35.87
N GLU A 87 -41.36 -33.77 -36.60
CA GLU A 87 -40.12 -34.28 -37.19
C GLU A 87 -38.96 -34.27 -36.18
N VAL A 88 -38.16 -35.34 -36.22
CA VAL A 88 -36.90 -35.47 -35.48
C VAL A 88 -35.81 -36.03 -36.37
N TYR A 89 -34.55 -35.73 -36.05
CA TYR A 89 -33.41 -36.40 -36.67
C TYR A 89 -33.10 -37.67 -35.87
N CYS A 90 -33.21 -38.82 -36.52
CA CYS A 90 -32.79 -40.11 -36.00
C CYS A 90 -31.37 -40.41 -36.47
N ASP A 91 -30.45 -40.58 -35.54
CA ASP A 91 -29.09 -41.06 -35.80
C ASP A 91 -29.06 -42.59 -35.64
N ASN A 92 -28.87 -43.26 -36.78
CA ASN A 92 -28.84 -44.71 -36.90
C ASN A 92 -27.45 -45.25 -37.22
N ASP A 93 -26.52 -44.37 -37.60
CA ASP A 93 -25.16 -44.74 -38.02
C ASP A 93 -24.23 -44.97 -36.82
N PHE A 94 -24.59 -44.43 -35.65
CA PHE A 94 -23.82 -44.59 -34.42
C PHE A 94 -24.25 -45.80 -33.57
N THR A 95 -23.33 -46.71 -33.29
CA THR A 95 -23.50 -47.90 -32.40
C THR A 95 -24.70 -48.80 -32.74
N LEU A 96 -25.64 -48.97 -31.81
CA LEU A 96 -26.87 -49.75 -31.96
C LEU A 96 -28.01 -48.94 -32.61
N GLY A 97 -27.76 -47.69 -33.04
CA GLY A 97 -28.72 -46.77 -33.67
C GLY A 97 -29.99 -46.51 -32.86
N GLY A 98 -30.97 -45.81 -33.46
CA GLY A 98 -32.22 -45.45 -32.76
C GLY A 98 -32.09 -44.21 -31.88
N TRP A 99 -31.05 -43.40 -32.09
CA TRP A 99 -30.77 -42.21 -31.31
C TRP A 99 -31.66 -41.05 -31.78
N THR A 100 -32.50 -40.51 -30.90
CA THR A 100 -33.24 -39.26 -31.18
C THR A 100 -32.33 -38.09 -30.86
N VAL A 101 -31.94 -37.30 -31.87
CA VAL A 101 -31.08 -36.12 -31.67
C VAL A 101 -31.92 -34.95 -31.17
N ILE A 102 -31.58 -34.44 -29.99
CA ILE A 102 -32.33 -33.35 -29.34
C ILE A 102 -31.65 -32.00 -29.49
N GLN A 103 -30.33 -32.02 -29.70
CA GLN A 103 -29.54 -30.84 -29.96
C GLN A 103 -28.45 -31.17 -30.98
N ARG A 104 -28.27 -30.26 -31.93
CA ARG A 104 -27.06 -30.20 -32.74
C ARG A 104 -26.50 -28.79 -32.73
N ARG A 105 -25.20 -28.67 -32.45
CA ARG A 105 -24.35 -27.49 -32.69
C ARG A 105 -23.28 -27.94 -33.67
N ALA A 106 -22.80 -27.09 -34.56
CA ALA A 106 -21.78 -27.45 -35.53
C ALA A 106 -21.04 -26.26 -36.15
N ASP A 107 -21.78 -25.30 -36.68
CA ASP A 107 -21.27 -24.26 -37.58
C ASP A 107 -21.64 -22.83 -37.16
N GLY A 108 -22.36 -22.67 -36.05
CA GLY A 108 -22.85 -21.37 -35.59
C GLY A 108 -23.97 -20.78 -36.46
N SER A 109 -24.54 -21.55 -37.40
CA SER A 109 -25.64 -21.12 -38.27
C SER A 109 -26.92 -20.76 -37.50
N VAL A 110 -27.07 -21.23 -36.27
CA VAL A 110 -28.21 -20.94 -35.40
C VAL A 110 -27.72 -20.37 -34.07
N GLY A 111 -28.12 -19.14 -33.74
CA GLY A 111 -27.86 -18.55 -32.43
C GLY A 111 -28.66 -19.24 -31.32
N PHE A 112 -28.03 -19.56 -30.19
CA PHE A 112 -28.66 -20.19 -29.01
C PHE A 112 -28.96 -19.21 -27.87
N ASN A 113 -28.62 -17.93 -28.03
CA ASN A 113 -29.12 -16.87 -27.13
C ASN A 113 -30.58 -16.58 -27.48
N ARG A 114 -31.51 -17.29 -26.84
CA ARG A 114 -32.93 -17.36 -27.19
C ARG A 114 -33.80 -17.22 -25.94
N ASP A 115 -35.04 -16.77 -26.15
CA ASP A 115 -36.00 -16.63 -25.05
C ASP A 115 -36.60 -17.98 -24.61
N TRP A 116 -37.29 -17.97 -23.48
CA TRP A 116 -37.95 -19.16 -22.91
C TRP A 116 -38.92 -19.83 -23.88
N LYS A 117 -39.70 -19.04 -24.63
CA LYS A 117 -40.70 -19.56 -25.57
C LYS A 117 -40.03 -20.31 -26.72
N GLN A 118 -38.88 -19.83 -27.17
CA GLN A 118 -38.07 -20.47 -28.19
C GLN A 118 -37.47 -21.79 -27.69
N PHE A 119 -36.89 -21.84 -26.48
CA PHE A 119 -36.40 -23.10 -25.90
C PHE A 119 -37.52 -24.10 -25.58
N LYS A 120 -38.71 -23.62 -25.20
CA LYS A 120 -39.91 -24.45 -25.03
C LYS A 120 -40.32 -25.12 -26.34
N ASN A 121 -40.47 -24.35 -27.42
CA ASN A 121 -41.02 -24.83 -28.69
C ASN A 121 -39.99 -25.53 -29.59
N GLY A 122 -38.71 -25.21 -29.41
CA GLY A 122 -37.62 -25.62 -30.29
C GLY A 122 -37.34 -24.59 -31.39
N PHE A 123 -36.13 -24.65 -31.95
CA PHE A 123 -35.66 -23.76 -33.01
C PHE A 123 -34.51 -24.40 -33.79
N GLY A 124 -34.21 -23.86 -34.99
CA GLY A 124 -33.15 -24.34 -35.87
C GLY A 124 -33.65 -25.32 -36.93
N PHE A 125 -32.72 -26.04 -37.56
CA PHE A 125 -33.00 -26.95 -38.67
C PHE A 125 -32.41 -28.34 -38.38
N LEU A 126 -33.22 -29.39 -38.51
CA LEU A 126 -32.81 -30.77 -38.18
C LEU A 126 -31.60 -31.28 -38.99
N SER A 127 -31.34 -30.68 -40.16
CA SER A 127 -30.17 -30.98 -40.99
C SER A 127 -28.88 -30.30 -40.51
N THR A 128 -28.97 -29.22 -39.72
CA THR A 128 -27.82 -28.42 -39.25
C THR A 128 -27.92 -28.20 -37.73
N GLU A 129 -27.87 -26.96 -37.23
CA GLU A 129 -27.97 -26.68 -35.80
C GLU A 129 -29.43 -26.52 -35.36
N PHE A 130 -29.78 -27.13 -34.22
CA PHE A 130 -31.13 -27.02 -33.66
C PHE A 130 -31.20 -27.40 -32.18
N TRP A 131 -32.31 -26.97 -31.56
CA TRP A 131 -32.82 -27.46 -30.29
C TRP A 131 -34.24 -27.98 -30.52
N ILE A 132 -34.53 -29.21 -30.11
CA ILE A 132 -35.81 -29.87 -30.40
C ILE A 132 -37.01 -29.17 -29.74
N GLY A 133 -36.80 -28.59 -28.56
CA GLY A 133 -37.83 -27.95 -27.73
C GLY A 133 -38.10 -28.72 -26.44
N ASN A 134 -38.10 -28.02 -25.30
CA ASN A 134 -38.28 -28.64 -23.98
C ASN A 134 -39.65 -29.30 -23.82
N GLU A 135 -40.69 -28.75 -24.45
CA GLU A 135 -42.02 -29.36 -24.41
C GLU A 135 -41.98 -30.76 -25.02
N LYS A 136 -41.51 -30.89 -26.26
CA LYS A 136 -41.37 -32.18 -26.95
C LYS A 136 -40.46 -33.13 -26.16
N LEU A 137 -39.35 -32.62 -25.63
CA LEU A 137 -38.39 -33.40 -24.86
C LEU A 137 -38.99 -33.96 -23.56
N SER A 138 -39.89 -33.20 -22.92
CA SER A 138 -40.57 -33.66 -21.71
C SER A 138 -41.53 -34.80 -22.01
N TYR A 139 -42.28 -34.75 -23.11
CA TYR A 139 -43.13 -35.88 -23.51
C TYR A 139 -42.27 -37.09 -23.89
N LEU A 140 -41.19 -36.91 -24.66
CA LEU A 140 -40.28 -37.97 -25.07
C LEU A 140 -39.68 -38.70 -23.86
N THR A 141 -39.01 -37.98 -22.97
CA THR A 141 -38.24 -38.60 -21.88
C THR A 141 -39.09 -39.21 -20.76
N ASN A 142 -40.41 -39.00 -20.79
CA ASN A 142 -41.36 -39.59 -19.84
C ASN A 142 -42.06 -40.86 -20.37
N GLN A 143 -41.74 -41.34 -21.57
CA GLN A 143 -42.34 -42.57 -22.14
C GLN A 143 -41.68 -43.86 -21.65
N ALA A 144 -40.37 -43.82 -21.40
CA ALA A 144 -39.54 -44.97 -21.07
C ALA A 144 -38.24 -44.52 -20.38
N LYS A 145 -37.37 -45.48 -20.06
CA LYS A 145 -36.01 -45.18 -19.60
C LYS A 145 -35.10 -44.93 -20.81
N TYR A 146 -34.73 -43.67 -21.02
CA TYR A 146 -33.82 -43.25 -22.09
C TYR A 146 -32.41 -43.07 -21.56
N GLU A 147 -31.40 -43.47 -22.32
CA GLU A 147 -30.00 -43.10 -22.03
C GLU A 147 -29.64 -41.80 -22.73
N LEU A 148 -28.86 -40.92 -22.11
CA LEU A 148 -28.40 -39.68 -22.73
C LEU A 148 -26.92 -39.79 -23.09
N ARG A 149 -26.61 -39.43 -24.33
CA ARG A 149 -25.24 -39.32 -24.83
C ARG A 149 -24.98 -37.91 -25.35
N ILE A 150 -23.79 -37.41 -25.01
CA ILE A 150 -23.28 -36.11 -25.46
C ILE A 150 -21.94 -36.37 -26.14
N ASP A 151 -21.89 -36.15 -27.45
CA ASP A 151 -20.66 -36.22 -28.23
C ASP A 151 -20.07 -34.82 -28.40
N ILE A 152 -18.81 -34.65 -28.02
CA ILE A 152 -18.08 -33.38 -27.99
C ILE A 152 -16.89 -33.50 -28.93
N LYS A 153 -16.82 -32.61 -29.92
CA LYS A 153 -15.62 -32.46 -30.76
C LYS A 153 -14.85 -31.20 -30.39
N LEU A 154 -13.62 -31.38 -29.91
CA LEU A 154 -12.70 -30.30 -29.57
C LEU A 154 -12.13 -29.64 -30.83
N SER A 155 -11.64 -28.40 -30.68
CA SER A 155 -11.04 -27.61 -31.77
C SER A 155 -9.82 -28.27 -32.40
N ASN A 156 -9.10 -29.10 -31.66
CA ASN A 156 -7.96 -29.90 -32.13
C ASN A 156 -8.38 -31.17 -32.91
N GLY A 157 -9.68 -31.39 -33.09
CA GLY A 157 -10.24 -32.55 -33.81
C GLY A 157 -10.49 -33.78 -32.95
N THR A 158 -10.08 -33.79 -31.67
CA THR A 158 -10.37 -34.88 -30.72
C THR A 158 -11.86 -34.97 -30.43
N SER A 159 -12.40 -36.19 -30.45
CA SER A 159 -13.77 -36.48 -30.03
C SER A 159 -13.78 -37.10 -28.64
N LEU A 160 -14.61 -36.57 -27.75
CA LEU A 160 -14.88 -37.07 -26.41
C LEU A 160 -16.38 -37.36 -26.29
N PHE A 161 -16.76 -38.18 -25.33
CA PHE A 161 -18.17 -38.36 -25.00
C PHE A 161 -18.44 -38.42 -23.50
N ALA A 162 -19.65 -38.01 -23.15
CA ALA A 162 -20.27 -38.24 -21.86
C ALA A 162 -21.56 -39.03 -22.08
N SER A 163 -21.81 -40.05 -21.26
CA SER A 163 -23.01 -40.88 -21.33
C SER A 163 -23.61 -41.08 -19.95
N TYR A 164 -24.93 -41.16 -19.91
CA TYR A 164 -25.76 -41.18 -18.72
C TYR A 164 -26.81 -42.29 -18.86
N SER A 165 -26.88 -43.19 -17.89
CA SER A 165 -27.73 -44.38 -18.00
C SER A 165 -29.24 -44.12 -17.85
N SER A 166 -29.63 -42.88 -17.52
CA SER A 166 -31.01 -42.41 -17.65
C SER A 166 -31.04 -40.95 -18.11
N PHE A 167 -32.17 -40.47 -18.60
CA PHE A 167 -32.42 -39.06 -18.83
C PHE A 167 -33.91 -38.79 -18.83
N ARG A 168 -34.32 -37.95 -17.89
CA ARG A 168 -35.72 -37.54 -17.72
C ARG A 168 -35.78 -36.07 -17.35
N ILE A 169 -36.67 -35.33 -18.01
CA ILE A 169 -37.02 -33.98 -17.60
C ILE A 169 -38.48 -33.88 -17.16
N SER A 170 -38.78 -32.90 -16.33
CA SER A 170 -40.15 -32.62 -15.88
C SER A 170 -40.95 -31.90 -16.97
N ASP A 171 -42.25 -31.74 -16.73
CA ASP A 171 -43.13 -30.89 -17.55
C ASP A 171 -42.87 -29.38 -17.36
N GLU A 172 -43.64 -28.56 -18.09
CA GLU A 172 -43.59 -27.10 -18.01
C GLU A 172 -43.91 -26.54 -16.61
N TRP A 173 -44.87 -27.15 -15.90
CA TRP A 173 -45.26 -26.73 -14.55
C TRP A 173 -44.10 -26.79 -13.58
N SER A 174 -43.26 -27.83 -13.73
CA SER A 174 -42.04 -28.01 -12.96
C SER A 174 -40.81 -27.37 -13.63
N GLN A 175 -41.00 -26.56 -14.67
CA GLN A 175 -39.97 -25.80 -15.39
C GLN A 175 -38.91 -26.66 -16.11
N TYR A 176 -39.31 -27.82 -16.65
CA TYR A 176 -38.41 -28.70 -17.43
C TYR A 176 -37.12 -29.10 -16.70
N ARG A 177 -37.18 -29.27 -15.37
CA ARG A 177 -36.04 -29.66 -14.55
C ARG A 177 -35.58 -31.05 -14.95
N VAL A 178 -34.27 -31.29 -14.92
CA VAL A 178 -33.72 -32.64 -15.00
C VAL A 178 -34.13 -33.39 -13.74
N VAL A 179 -34.82 -34.51 -13.92
CA VAL A 179 -35.38 -35.36 -12.85
C VAL A 179 -34.50 -36.56 -12.58
N ASP A 180 -33.90 -37.14 -13.62
CA ASP A 180 -33.02 -38.29 -13.52
C ASP A 180 -31.98 -38.28 -14.66
N VAL A 181 -30.74 -38.64 -14.34
CA VAL A 181 -29.63 -38.84 -15.31
C VAL A 181 -28.91 -40.18 -15.11
N GLY A 182 -29.27 -40.97 -14.10
CA GLY A 182 -28.58 -42.23 -13.81
C GLY A 182 -27.07 -42.07 -13.59
N ASN A 183 -26.33 -43.13 -13.91
CA ASN A 183 -24.87 -43.21 -13.75
C ASN A 183 -24.14 -42.63 -14.95
N PHE A 184 -23.04 -41.92 -14.67
CA PHE A 184 -22.13 -41.37 -15.67
C PHE A 184 -21.10 -42.41 -16.16
N TYR A 185 -20.83 -42.38 -17.45
CA TYR A 185 -19.72 -43.09 -18.11
C TYR A 185 -19.18 -42.21 -19.24
N GLY A 186 -17.87 -42.01 -19.34
CA GLY A 186 -17.29 -41.19 -20.40
C GLY A 186 -15.80 -40.89 -20.20
N ASP A 187 -15.24 -40.10 -21.11
CA ASP A 187 -13.80 -39.80 -21.19
C ASP A 187 -13.37 -38.58 -20.34
N ILE A 188 -14.16 -38.18 -19.33
CA ILE A 188 -13.95 -36.94 -18.55
C ILE A 188 -13.78 -37.29 -17.06
N ASP A 189 -12.61 -36.99 -16.47
CA ASP A 189 -12.30 -37.13 -15.04
C ASP A 189 -11.80 -35.78 -14.48
N ILE A 190 -12.39 -35.28 -13.38
CA ILE A 190 -11.99 -34.03 -12.70
C ILE A 190 -11.73 -34.33 -11.23
N THR A 191 -10.45 -34.46 -10.85
CA THR A 191 -10.01 -34.60 -9.45
C THR A 191 -9.12 -33.43 -9.04
N CYS A 192 -9.47 -32.71 -7.97
CA CYS A 192 -8.63 -31.67 -7.38
C CYS A 192 -7.45 -32.24 -6.57
N PRO A 193 -6.31 -31.52 -6.48
CA PRO A 193 -5.20 -31.87 -5.60
C PRO A 193 -5.59 -31.93 -4.11
N ALA A 194 -4.74 -32.54 -3.28
CA ALA A 194 -4.98 -32.67 -1.85
C ALA A 194 -5.24 -31.32 -1.14
N ASN A 195 -6.19 -31.31 -0.21
CA ASN A 195 -6.66 -30.14 0.55
C ASN A 195 -7.33 -29.04 -0.30
N MET A 196 -7.60 -29.31 -1.58
CA MET A 196 -8.39 -28.45 -2.45
C MET A 196 -9.78 -29.04 -2.71
N ILE A 197 -10.76 -28.17 -2.89
CA ILE A 197 -12.12 -28.50 -3.32
C ILE A 197 -12.42 -27.77 -4.62
N PHE A 198 -13.19 -28.39 -5.52
CA PHE A 198 -13.66 -27.71 -6.72
C PHE A 198 -14.75 -26.71 -6.34
N GLY A 199 -14.63 -25.46 -6.74
CA GLY A 199 -15.61 -24.43 -6.42
C GLY A 199 -15.39 -23.12 -7.16
N ASN A 200 -16.24 -22.13 -6.87
CA ASN A 200 -16.13 -20.81 -7.50
C ASN A 200 -14.79 -20.17 -7.17
N CYS A 201 -14.06 -19.77 -8.22
CA CYS A 201 -12.79 -19.07 -8.05
C CYS A 201 -13.10 -17.65 -7.54
N SER A 202 -12.90 -17.45 -6.24
CA SER A 202 -13.09 -16.19 -5.53
C SER A 202 -11.83 -15.89 -4.71
N CYS A 203 -11.76 -14.72 -4.07
CA CYS A 203 -10.55 -14.32 -3.37
C CYS A 203 -10.17 -15.28 -2.24
N GLN A 204 -9.01 -15.91 -2.37
CA GLN A 204 -8.55 -16.96 -1.47
C GLN A 204 -7.53 -16.41 -0.46
N PRO A 205 -7.64 -16.79 0.83
CA PRO A 205 -6.57 -16.57 1.81
C PRO A 205 -5.26 -17.25 1.37
N SER A 206 -4.15 -16.53 1.44
CA SER A 206 -2.81 -17.04 1.12
C SER A 206 -1.87 -16.87 2.32
N CYS A 207 -0.66 -17.42 2.26
CA CYS A 207 0.33 -17.13 3.29
C CYS A 207 0.75 -15.64 3.32
N ASP A 208 0.66 -14.96 2.17
CA ASP A 208 1.01 -13.53 2.04
C ASP A 208 -0.15 -12.61 2.45
N ASP A 209 -1.39 -13.08 2.32
CA ASP A 209 -2.59 -12.43 2.84
C ASP A 209 -3.52 -13.46 3.51
N PRO A 210 -3.28 -13.78 4.79
CA PRO A 210 -4.11 -14.72 5.55
C PRO A 210 -5.56 -14.26 5.73
N SER A 211 -5.82 -12.96 5.53
CA SER A 211 -7.16 -12.37 5.65
C SER A 211 -7.95 -12.40 4.35
N GLY A 212 -7.27 -12.46 3.20
CA GLY A 212 -7.88 -12.44 1.86
C GLY A 212 -8.52 -11.09 1.50
N ILE A 213 -8.13 -9.98 2.13
CA ILE A 213 -8.79 -8.66 2.01
C ILE A 213 -8.02 -7.68 1.11
N SER A 214 -6.69 -7.79 1.02
CA SER A 214 -5.82 -6.71 0.51
C SER A 214 -5.06 -7.05 -0.76
N ASN A 215 -4.56 -8.29 -0.90
CA ASN A 215 -3.80 -8.75 -2.07
C ASN A 215 -4.27 -10.14 -2.46
N CYS A 216 -5.21 -10.18 -3.39
CA CYS A 216 -5.89 -11.40 -3.78
C CYS A 216 -4.99 -12.33 -4.59
N TYR A 217 -4.72 -13.54 -4.10
CA TYR A 217 -4.12 -14.60 -4.92
C TYR A 217 -5.19 -15.15 -5.87
N ASN A 218 -5.15 -14.73 -7.14
CA ASN A 218 -6.06 -15.15 -8.20
C ASN A 218 -5.30 -15.93 -9.28
N ASP A 219 -4.97 -17.21 -9.03
CA ASP A 219 -4.43 -18.12 -10.06
C ASP A 219 -5.56 -18.75 -10.93
N CYS A 220 -6.65 -17.99 -11.14
CA CYS A 220 -7.84 -18.50 -11.79
C CYS A 220 -7.73 -18.55 -13.32
N ASN A 221 -6.66 -18.02 -13.93
CA ASN A 221 -6.49 -17.91 -15.39
C ASN A 221 -7.75 -17.40 -16.17
N GLY A 222 -8.66 -16.68 -15.51
CA GLY A 222 -9.92 -16.19 -16.11
C GLY A 222 -11.12 -17.16 -16.06
N GLU A 223 -11.02 -18.29 -15.37
CA GLU A 223 -12.09 -19.28 -15.23
C GLU A 223 -12.96 -19.03 -13.97
N ALA A 224 -14.28 -19.31 -14.08
CA ALA A 224 -15.26 -19.06 -13.01
C ALA A 224 -15.21 -20.10 -11.88
N GLU A 225 -14.67 -21.30 -12.14
CA GLU A 225 -14.61 -22.43 -11.21
C GLU A 225 -13.23 -23.08 -11.29
N ALA A 226 -12.60 -23.32 -10.14
CA ALA A 226 -11.25 -23.90 -10.03
C ALA A 226 -11.09 -24.71 -8.73
N CYS A 227 -9.97 -25.42 -8.60
CA CYS A 227 -9.59 -26.06 -7.33
C CYS A 227 -9.12 -24.99 -6.34
N VAL A 228 -9.88 -24.80 -5.27
CA VAL A 228 -9.67 -23.80 -4.23
C VAL A 228 -9.34 -24.46 -2.89
N CYS A 229 -8.60 -23.76 -2.01
CA CYS A 229 -8.29 -24.27 -0.68
C CYS A 229 -9.55 -24.53 0.14
N SER A 230 -9.57 -25.70 0.79
CA SER A 230 -10.58 -26.04 1.79
C SER A 230 -10.53 -25.06 2.96
N SER A 231 -11.66 -24.86 3.65
CA SER A 231 -11.71 -24.01 4.83
C SER A 231 -10.65 -24.41 5.87
N GLY A 232 -9.90 -23.42 6.38
CA GLY A 232 -8.82 -23.64 7.35
C GLY A 232 -7.42 -23.83 6.75
N PHE A 233 -7.28 -23.83 5.42
CA PHE A 233 -6.00 -23.88 4.72
C PHE A 233 -5.68 -22.56 4.00
N LEU A 234 -4.40 -22.24 3.88
CA LEU A 234 -3.89 -21.06 3.17
C LEU A 234 -3.15 -21.48 1.89
N MET A 235 -3.30 -20.72 0.82
CA MET A 235 -2.59 -20.94 -0.44
C MET A 235 -1.10 -20.54 -0.33
N LYS A 236 -0.20 -21.43 -0.74
CA LYS A 236 1.25 -21.19 -0.88
C LYS A 236 1.78 -21.98 -2.09
N ASP A 237 2.36 -21.29 -3.07
CA ASP A 237 2.99 -21.91 -4.24
C ASP A 237 2.10 -22.97 -4.95
N GLY A 238 0.81 -22.66 -5.14
CA GLY A 238 -0.16 -23.57 -5.79
C GLY A 238 -0.59 -24.78 -4.94
N LYS A 239 -0.31 -24.78 -3.63
CA LYS A 239 -0.73 -25.81 -2.67
C LYS A 239 -1.46 -25.20 -1.48
N CYS A 240 -2.37 -25.97 -0.90
CA CYS A 240 -3.08 -25.57 0.33
C CYS A 240 -2.40 -26.18 1.55
N VAL A 241 -1.85 -25.30 2.38
CA VAL A 241 -1.07 -25.63 3.58
C VAL A 241 -1.78 -25.15 4.84
N LEU A 242 -1.46 -25.73 6.00
CA LEU A 242 -2.00 -25.25 7.27
C LEU A 242 -1.38 -23.88 7.65
N PRO A 243 -2.08 -23.01 8.42
CA PRO A 243 -1.57 -21.68 8.77
C PRO A 243 -0.21 -21.68 9.49
N ASN A 244 0.10 -22.72 10.26
CA ASN A 244 1.38 -22.92 10.92
C ASN A 244 2.53 -23.31 9.96
N GLU A 245 2.22 -23.69 8.72
CA GLU A 245 3.19 -23.94 7.65
C GLU A 245 3.52 -22.67 6.83
N CYS A 246 2.74 -21.59 7.02
CA CYS A 246 3.02 -20.26 6.50
C CYS A 246 3.98 -19.47 7.40
N GLY A 247 3.81 -19.59 8.72
CA GLY A 247 4.56 -18.84 9.73
C GLY A 247 3.98 -19.08 11.12
N CYS A 248 4.16 -18.13 12.04
CA CYS A 248 3.60 -18.24 13.38
C CYS A 248 2.16 -17.74 13.42
N PHE A 249 1.21 -18.64 13.66
CA PHE A 249 -0.21 -18.29 13.75
C PHE A 249 -0.56 -17.67 15.12
N LEU A 250 -1.14 -16.46 15.09
CA LEU A 250 -1.72 -15.77 16.24
C LEU A 250 -3.24 -15.99 16.25
N ALA A 251 -3.69 -16.92 17.10
CA ALA A 251 -5.12 -17.23 17.22
C ALA A 251 -5.97 -16.05 17.71
N GLN A 252 -5.40 -15.11 18.48
CA GLN A 252 -6.12 -14.00 19.09
C GLN A 252 -6.52 -12.92 18.06
N SER A 253 -5.66 -12.67 17.08
CA SER A 253 -5.85 -11.67 16.02
C SER A 253 -6.21 -12.30 14.67
N ASN A 254 -6.28 -13.64 14.62
CA ASN A 254 -6.45 -14.42 13.40
C ASN A 254 -5.46 -14.01 12.28
N SER A 255 -4.19 -13.87 12.65
CA SER A 255 -3.12 -13.41 11.75
C SER A 255 -1.93 -14.36 11.75
N VAL A 256 -1.14 -14.36 10.68
CA VAL A 256 0.13 -15.11 10.58
C VAL A 256 1.27 -14.11 10.62
N LEU A 257 2.27 -14.34 11.48
CA LEU A 257 3.53 -13.61 11.49
C LEU A 257 4.58 -14.39 10.70
N THR A 258 5.34 -13.69 9.86
CA THR A 258 6.54 -14.23 9.21
C THR A 258 7.73 -14.18 10.17
N THR A 259 8.78 -14.95 9.89
CA THR A 259 9.99 -14.98 10.73
C THR A 259 10.61 -13.59 10.87
N GLY A 260 10.79 -13.13 12.10
CA GLY A 260 11.30 -11.80 12.46
C GLY A 260 10.22 -10.78 12.81
N GLU A 261 8.95 -11.04 12.46
CA GLU A 261 7.85 -10.14 12.79
C GLU A 261 7.40 -10.29 14.25
N SER A 262 6.83 -9.22 14.78
CA SER A 262 6.25 -9.19 16.12
C SER A 262 4.87 -8.56 16.14
N HIS A 263 4.05 -9.00 17.09
CA HIS A 263 2.71 -8.47 17.32
C HIS A 263 2.55 -8.08 18.79
N VAL A 264 1.96 -6.92 19.02
CA VAL A 264 1.61 -6.42 20.35
C VAL A 264 0.09 -6.36 20.44
N ASN A 265 -0.46 -6.89 21.53
CA ASN A 265 -1.91 -6.88 21.76
C ASN A 265 -2.43 -5.46 22.08
N VAL A 266 -3.76 -5.30 22.07
CA VAL A 266 -4.42 -3.98 22.12
C VAL A 266 -4.04 -3.17 23.36
N ASP A 267 -3.87 -3.82 24.50
CA ASP A 267 -3.55 -3.24 25.81
C ASP A 267 -2.04 -3.23 26.13
N CYS A 268 -1.18 -3.64 25.19
CA CYS A 268 0.27 -3.74 25.37
C CYS A 268 0.67 -4.53 26.63
N SER A 269 -0.08 -5.60 26.95
CA SER A 269 0.24 -6.56 28.02
C SER A 269 0.98 -7.80 27.51
N GLN A 270 1.03 -7.98 26.19
CA GLN A 270 1.68 -9.11 25.54
C GLN A 270 2.36 -8.67 24.25
N LYS A 271 3.59 -9.13 24.05
CA LYS A 271 4.32 -9.04 22.78
C LYS A 271 4.75 -10.42 22.33
N CYS A 272 4.35 -10.82 21.12
CA CYS A 272 4.73 -12.09 20.51
C CYS A 272 5.68 -11.84 19.35
N VAL A 273 6.74 -12.65 19.22
CA VAL A 273 7.71 -12.61 18.13
C VAL A 273 7.71 -13.99 17.45
N CYS A 274 7.76 -14.00 16.12
CA CYS A 274 7.91 -15.22 15.36
C CYS A 274 9.38 -15.46 15.00
N GLU A 275 9.96 -16.56 15.46
CA GLU A 275 11.30 -16.98 15.07
C GLU A 275 11.27 -18.38 14.49
N ASN A 276 11.64 -18.53 13.21
CA ASN A 276 11.70 -19.82 12.51
C ASN A 276 10.40 -20.64 12.61
N GLY A 277 9.24 -19.97 12.54
CA GLY A 277 7.92 -20.61 12.67
C GLY A 277 7.51 -20.95 14.10
N VAL A 278 8.31 -20.59 15.12
CA VAL A 278 7.97 -20.73 16.53
C VAL A 278 7.51 -19.39 17.09
N LEU A 279 6.29 -19.37 17.62
CA LEU A 279 5.73 -18.19 18.28
C LEU A 279 6.23 -18.11 19.73
N SER A 280 6.96 -17.05 20.06
CA SER A 280 7.42 -16.77 21.42
C SER A 280 6.73 -15.51 21.96
N CYS A 281 5.98 -15.62 23.04
CA CYS A 281 5.21 -14.50 23.61
C CYS A 281 5.70 -14.11 25.00
N ASN A 282 6.07 -12.84 25.16
CA ASN A 282 6.33 -12.21 26.44
C ASN A 282 5.03 -11.66 27.03
N LEU A 283 4.49 -12.31 28.06
CA LEU A 283 3.29 -11.89 28.81
C LEU A 283 3.57 -10.79 29.85
N ASN A 284 4.83 -10.41 30.02
CA ASN A 284 5.26 -9.35 30.92
C ASN A 284 5.53 -8.04 30.16
N TYR A 285 5.27 -7.99 28.86
CA TYR A 285 5.41 -6.78 28.06
C TYR A 285 4.54 -5.68 28.65
N ARG A 286 5.12 -4.50 28.85
CA ARG A 286 4.45 -3.34 29.43
C ARG A 286 5.24 -2.09 29.10
N CYS A 287 4.53 -1.00 28.85
CA CYS A 287 5.15 0.27 28.56
C CYS A 287 5.79 0.87 29.81
N ASP A 288 6.89 1.60 29.61
CA ASP A 288 7.45 2.46 30.65
C ASP A 288 6.39 3.44 31.19
N SER A 289 6.56 3.91 32.42
CA SER A 289 5.77 5.02 32.97
C SER A 289 5.75 6.28 32.12
N ASN A 290 6.78 6.49 31.29
CA ASN A 290 6.91 7.59 30.33
C ASN A 290 6.66 7.14 28.89
N ALA A 291 5.88 6.09 28.68
CA ALA A 291 5.47 5.61 27.37
C ALA A 291 3.96 5.37 27.28
N VAL A 292 3.45 5.39 26.05
CA VAL A 292 2.06 5.11 25.74
C VAL A 292 1.93 3.95 24.75
N CYS A 293 0.99 3.05 25.03
CA CYS A 293 0.56 2.02 24.08
C CYS A 293 -0.27 2.65 22.96
N ARG A 294 0.26 2.70 21.75
CA ARG A 294 -0.44 3.25 20.57
C ARG A 294 -0.02 2.54 19.30
N VAL A 295 -0.65 2.93 18.17
CA VAL A 295 -0.20 2.54 16.83
C VAL A 295 0.56 3.72 16.24
N GLN A 296 1.80 3.52 15.83
CA GLN A 296 2.61 4.51 15.12
C GLN A 296 3.11 3.85 13.82
N ASP A 297 2.87 4.51 12.68
CA ASP A 297 3.21 3.99 11.35
C ASP A 297 2.67 2.57 11.05
N GLY A 298 1.46 2.28 11.52
CA GLY A 298 0.79 0.99 11.34
C GLY A 298 1.23 -0.12 12.31
N VAL A 299 2.23 0.13 13.15
CA VAL A 299 2.74 -0.84 14.14
C VAL A 299 2.22 -0.48 15.53
N ARG A 300 1.65 -1.45 16.26
CA ARG A 300 1.28 -1.27 17.67
C ARG A 300 2.48 -1.54 18.56
N GLY A 301 2.69 -0.70 19.56
CA GLY A 301 3.75 -0.87 20.54
C GLY A 301 3.71 0.21 21.62
N CYS A 302 4.65 0.11 22.55
CA CYS A 302 4.97 1.17 23.49
C CYS A 302 5.85 2.22 22.81
N TYR A 303 5.48 3.49 22.93
CA TYR A 303 6.24 4.61 22.40
C TYR A 303 6.43 5.65 23.49
N CYS A 304 7.68 6.09 23.68
CA CYS A 304 7.99 7.10 24.69
C CYS A 304 7.21 8.40 24.46
N HIS A 305 6.85 9.07 25.55
CA HIS A 305 6.28 10.41 25.52
C HIS A 305 7.30 11.42 24.99
N ASP A 306 6.80 12.57 24.54
CA ASP A 306 7.64 13.68 24.10
C ASP A 306 8.62 14.07 25.22
N GLY A 307 9.89 14.24 24.86
CA GLY A 307 10.97 14.48 25.82
C GLY A 307 11.64 13.23 26.37
N TYR A 308 11.28 12.04 25.89
CA TYR A 308 11.90 10.77 26.26
C TYR A 308 12.31 9.98 25.01
N GLU A 309 13.38 9.20 25.13
CA GLU A 309 13.88 8.27 24.11
C GLU A 309 14.04 6.85 24.67
N GLY A 310 13.97 5.85 23.80
CA GLY A 310 14.10 4.44 24.16
C GLY A 310 13.23 3.53 23.31
N ASP A 311 13.09 2.27 23.74
CA ASP A 311 12.31 1.24 23.04
C ASP A 311 10.83 1.21 23.46
N GLY A 312 10.42 2.14 24.33
CA GLY A 312 9.06 2.23 24.89
C GLY A 312 8.80 1.32 26.08
N GLU A 313 9.57 0.24 26.26
CA GLU A 313 9.60 -0.55 27.50
C GLU A 313 10.50 0.12 28.53
N THR A 314 11.55 0.80 28.06
CA THR A 314 12.44 1.67 28.83
C THR A 314 12.51 3.03 28.15
N CYS A 315 12.12 4.09 28.86
CA CYS A 315 12.18 5.46 28.36
C CYS A 315 13.05 6.32 29.26
N THR A 316 14.08 6.92 28.67
CA THR A 316 15.00 7.84 29.35
C THR A 316 14.75 9.27 28.87
N ALA A 317 14.70 10.22 29.81
CA ALA A 317 14.50 11.62 29.47
C ALA A 317 15.63 12.11 28.56
N LEU A 318 15.27 12.77 27.47
CA LEU A 318 16.19 13.44 26.58
C LEU A 318 16.90 14.57 27.32
N HIS A 319 18.16 14.80 26.95
CA HIS A 319 18.93 15.91 27.49
C HIS A 319 18.39 17.25 26.97
N THR A 320 18.32 18.26 27.84
CA THR A 320 17.75 19.57 27.45
C THR A 320 18.77 20.51 26.80
N ASP A 321 20.06 20.21 26.99
CA ASP A 321 21.21 20.93 26.45
C ASP A 321 22.48 20.05 26.53
N CYS A 322 23.60 20.53 25.96
CA CYS A 322 24.86 19.80 25.99
C CYS A 322 25.48 19.69 27.39
N TYR A 323 25.06 20.52 28.34
CA TYR A 323 25.57 20.44 29.71
C TYR A 323 24.94 19.28 30.48
N ASP A 324 23.65 19.00 30.25
CA ASP A 324 23.00 17.80 30.75
C ASP A 324 23.66 16.53 30.17
N VAL A 325 23.97 16.53 28.86
CA VAL A 325 24.76 15.45 28.23
C VAL A 325 26.12 15.32 28.92
N TYR A 326 26.84 16.42 29.13
CA TYR A 326 28.14 16.41 29.81
C TYR A 326 28.05 15.82 31.22
N ARG A 327 26.98 16.13 31.97
CA ARG A 327 26.80 15.64 33.34
C ARG A 327 26.61 14.12 33.45
N THR A 328 26.21 13.43 32.39
CA THR A 328 26.11 11.96 32.38
C THR A 328 27.46 11.26 32.23
N GLY A 329 28.55 12.01 32.08
CA GLY A 329 29.91 11.47 31.92
C GLY A 329 30.39 11.49 30.47
N GLN A 330 29.59 11.97 29.52
CA GLN A 330 30.01 12.16 28.14
C GLN A 330 31.07 13.28 28.04
N ARG A 331 32.18 13.00 27.34
CA ARG A 331 33.34 13.91 27.23
C ARG A 331 33.83 14.13 25.81
N GLN A 332 33.20 13.50 24.82
CA GLN A 332 33.60 13.63 23.42
C GLN A 332 32.86 14.80 22.77
N ASN A 333 33.57 15.62 22.00
CA ASN A 333 32.93 16.60 21.15
C ASN A 333 32.18 15.87 20.03
N GLY A 334 30.99 16.34 19.67
CA GLY A 334 30.21 15.67 18.65
C GLY A 334 28.78 16.18 18.57
N VAL A 335 28.02 15.54 17.69
CA VAL A 335 26.60 15.81 17.52
C VAL A 335 25.80 14.97 18.52
N TYR A 336 24.91 15.63 19.26
CA TYR A 336 23.99 14.98 20.20
C TYR A 336 22.57 15.47 19.94
N THR A 337 21.60 14.61 20.22
CA THR A 337 20.18 14.96 20.16
C THR A 337 19.75 15.54 21.50
N ILE A 338 19.03 16.67 21.46
CA ILE A 338 18.49 17.33 22.64
C ILE A 338 17.02 17.71 22.44
N MET A 339 16.32 17.93 23.55
CA MET A 339 14.98 18.48 23.56
C MET A 339 14.86 19.55 24.66
N PRO A 340 15.00 20.85 24.31
CA PRO A 340 14.85 21.93 25.27
C PRO A 340 13.45 21.95 25.91
N THR A 341 13.38 22.43 27.16
CA THR A 341 12.12 22.52 27.90
C THR A 341 11.14 23.45 27.19
N GLY A 342 9.92 22.98 26.96
CA GLY A 342 8.86 23.74 26.29
C GLY A 342 8.92 23.73 24.76
N TRP A 343 9.96 23.13 24.16
CA TRP A 343 10.02 22.96 22.70
C TRP A 343 8.87 22.08 22.21
N THR A 344 8.10 22.57 21.24
CA THR A 344 6.92 21.87 20.69
C THR A 344 7.21 21.09 19.41
N GLY A 345 8.41 21.22 18.85
CA GLY A 345 8.85 20.44 17.69
C GLY A 345 9.47 19.10 18.09
N SER A 346 9.92 18.34 17.09
CA SER A 346 10.70 17.12 17.34
C SER A 346 12.07 17.44 17.96
N PRO A 347 12.67 16.51 18.73
CA PRO A 347 14.05 16.62 19.18
C PRO A 347 14.99 16.94 18.01
N PHE A 348 16.03 17.73 18.27
CA PHE A 348 16.95 18.18 17.23
C PHE A 348 18.40 18.01 17.65
N ASN A 349 19.27 17.98 16.63
CA ASN A 349 20.70 17.75 16.80
C ASN A 349 21.44 19.06 17.03
N VAL A 350 22.39 19.04 17.98
CA VAL A 350 23.31 20.14 18.27
C VAL A 350 24.75 19.64 18.32
N TYR A 351 25.70 20.51 18.01
CA TYR A 351 27.11 20.22 18.26
C TYR A 351 27.47 20.58 19.70
N CYS A 352 27.91 19.58 20.47
CA CYS A 352 28.39 19.76 21.83
C CYS A 352 29.91 19.85 21.86
N ASP A 353 30.41 20.94 22.43
CA ASP A 353 31.81 21.09 22.82
C ASP A 353 31.96 20.71 24.30
N MET A 354 32.50 19.51 24.50
CA MET A 354 32.74 18.87 25.79
C MET A 354 34.13 19.15 26.36
N THR A 355 34.96 19.93 25.65
CA THR A 355 36.36 20.13 25.99
C THR A 355 36.69 21.56 26.43
N THR A 356 36.16 22.57 25.74
CA THR A 356 36.55 23.96 25.95
C THR A 356 36.06 24.47 27.30
N ALA A 357 36.92 25.14 28.07
CA ALA A 357 36.54 25.82 29.32
C ALA A 357 35.66 24.98 30.27
N GLY A 358 35.99 23.70 30.43
CA GLY A 358 35.26 22.75 31.29
C GLY A 358 34.08 22.03 30.63
N GLY A 359 33.87 22.19 29.32
CA GLY A 359 32.93 21.41 28.52
C GLY A 359 31.45 21.69 28.75
N GLY A 360 30.61 20.95 28.03
CA GLY A 360 29.14 21.04 28.10
C GLY A 360 28.57 22.27 27.42
N TRP A 361 29.21 22.73 26.35
CA TRP A 361 28.76 23.88 25.57
C TRP A 361 27.92 23.43 24.38
N THR A 362 26.76 24.05 24.19
CA THR A 362 25.92 23.91 22.99
C THR A 362 26.32 24.98 21.99
N LEU A 363 26.93 24.59 20.86
CA LEU A 363 27.22 25.52 19.77
C LEU A 363 25.95 25.85 19.01
N PHE A 364 25.73 27.14 18.74
CA PHE A 364 24.61 27.60 17.92
C PHE A 364 25.05 28.34 16.65
N GLN A 365 26.34 28.69 16.55
CA GLN A 365 26.92 29.29 15.36
C GLN A 365 28.36 28.81 15.19
N ARG A 366 28.73 28.53 13.93
CA ARG A 366 30.12 28.24 13.53
C ARG A 366 30.42 28.84 12.16
N ARG A 367 31.57 29.51 12.06
CA ARG A 367 32.22 30.00 10.84
C ARG A 367 33.64 29.47 10.80
N THR A 368 34.00 28.70 9.78
CA THR A 368 35.30 28.02 9.66
C THR A 368 35.83 27.93 8.25
N ASP A 369 34.98 27.82 7.23
CA ASP A 369 35.43 27.60 5.84
C ASP A 369 34.85 28.60 4.82
N GLY A 370 33.78 29.31 5.17
CA GLY A 370 33.12 30.27 4.30
C GLY A 370 32.36 29.66 3.12
N VAL A 371 32.14 28.34 3.11
CA VAL A 371 31.36 27.64 2.07
C VAL A 371 29.87 27.94 2.23
N THR A 372 29.38 27.98 3.47
CA THR A 372 27.98 28.30 3.76
C THR A 372 27.74 29.80 3.67
N ASN A 373 26.79 30.22 2.82
CA ASN A 373 26.35 31.61 2.76
C ASN A 373 25.52 31.98 4.01
N PHE A 374 25.89 33.06 4.71
CA PHE A 374 25.18 33.60 5.88
C PHE A 374 24.33 34.84 5.57
N TYR A 375 24.39 35.38 4.35
CA TYR A 375 23.45 36.40 3.89
C TYR A 375 22.12 35.72 3.49
N ARG A 376 21.27 35.49 4.50
CA ARG A 376 20.05 34.66 4.44
C ARG A 376 18.83 35.42 4.96
N SER A 377 17.66 34.92 4.56
CA SER A 377 16.35 35.48 4.89
C SER A 377 15.97 35.30 6.36
N TRP A 378 14.96 36.04 6.81
CA TRP A 378 14.38 35.91 8.16
C TRP A 378 13.95 34.47 8.46
N THR A 379 13.25 33.85 7.52
CA THR A 379 12.72 32.50 7.68
C THR A 379 13.85 31.48 7.84
N GLU A 380 14.95 31.62 7.10
CA GLU A 380 16.13 30.76 7.23
C GLU A 380 16.83 30.95 8.58
N TYR A 381 17.00 32.19 9.06
CA TYR A 381 17.56 32.44 10.39
C TYR A 381 16.64 31.98 11.52
N GLN A 382 15.32 32.02 11.32
CA GLN A 382 14.35 31.50 12.28
C GLN A 382 14.48 29.98 12.46
N HIS A 383 14.57 29.22 11.37
CA HIS A 383 14.60 27.76 11.40
C HIS A 383 16.01 27.16 11.54
N GLY A 384 17.03 27.91 11.16
CA GLY A 384 18.41 27.43 11.08
C GLY A 384 18.82 26.98 9.68
N PHE A 385 20.13 26.96 9.43
CA PHE A 385 20.72 26.54 8.16
C PHE A 385 22.16 26.06 8.35
N GLY A 386 22.69 25.36 7.33
CA GLY A 386 24.00 24.73 7.39
C GLY A 386 23.94 23.34 8.03
N SER A 387 25.06 22.86 8.55
CA SER A 387 25.17 21.52 9.13
C SER A 387 25.88 21.57 10.48
N VAL A 388 25.27 20.95 11.50
CA VAL A 388 25.88 20.80 12.84
C VAL A 388 27.01 19.75 12.86
N GLN A 389 27.32 19.12 11.72
CA GLN A 389 28.42 18.17 11.62
C GLN A 389 29.76 18.85 11.89
N GLN A 390 30.76 18.04 12.26
CA GLN A 390 32.09 18.53 12.56
C GLN A 390 32.69 19.28 11.36
N GLY A 391 33.21 20.49 11.62
CA GLY A 391 33.90 21.30 10.61
C GLY A 391 32.98 21.97 9.58
N SER A 392 31.66 21.88 9.73
CA SER A 392 30.71 22.58 8.85
C SER A 392 30.19 23.87 9.48
N ASP A 393 30.04 24.91 8.67
CA ASP A 393 29.44 26.18 9.07
C ASP A 393 27.91 26.06 9.19
N PHE A 394 27.35 26.65 10.26
CA PHE A 394 25.90 26.63 10.52
C PHE A 394 25.41 27.76 11.42
N TRP A 395 24.10 28.00 11.36
CA TRP A 395 23.31 28.74 12.33
C TRP A 395 22.18 27.82 12.83
N LEU A 396 22.09 27.62 14.14
CA LEU A 396 21.15 26.64 14.73
C LEU A 396 19.68 27.00 14.51
N GLY A 397 19.37 28.30 14.45
CA GLY A 397 18.01 28.82 14.32
C GLY A 397 17.58 29.64 15.54
N ASN A 398 16.91 30.75 15.29
CA ASN A 398 16.51 31.69 16.34
C ASN A 398 15.44 31.12 17.26
N GLU A 399 14.53 30.30 16.72
CA GLU A 399 13.48 29.65 17.51
C GLU A 399 14.10 28.66 18.51
N GLN A 400 15.02 27.80 18.05
CA GLN A 400 15.74 26.86 18.89
C GLN A 400 16.55 27.60 19.97
N LEU A 401 17.23 28.69 19.59
CA LEU A 401 18.01 29.51 20.52
C LEU A 401 17.13 30.18 21.59
N HIS A 402 15.90 30.58 21.24
CA HIS A 402 14.93 31.10 22.20
C HIS A 402 14.61 30.06 23.28
N TYR A 403 14.16 28.86 22.92
CA TYR A 403 13.85 27.82 23.91
C TYR A 403 15.07 27.41 24.74
N LEU A 404 16.24 27.26 24.08
CA LEU A 404 17.49 26.93 24.76
C LEU A 404 17.88 27.96 25.81
N THR A 405 17.72 29.26 25.54
CA THR A 405 18.20 30.32 26.44
C THR A 405 17.16 30.79 27.46
N ASN A 406 15.92 30.29 27.38
CA ASN A 406 14.82 30.64 28.28
C ASN A 406 14.44 29.52 29.26
N GLN A 407 14.99 28.30 29.12
CA GLN A 407 14.73 27.19 30.04
C GLN A 407 15.51 27.27 31.37
N LYS A 408 16.68 27.92 31.37
CA LYS A 408 17.58 28.15 32.53
C LYS A 408 18.30 29.49 32.31
N SER A 409 19.15 29.92 33.23
CA SER A 409 20.09 31.03 32.95
C SER A 409 21.29 30.50 32.17
N TYR A 410 21.58 31.08 31.01
CA TYR A 410 22.71 30.70 30.16
C TYR A 410 23.78 31.79 30.10
N LYS A 411 25.03 31.36 30.06
CA LYS A 411 26.17 32.17 29.65
C LYS A 411 26.52 31.89 28.20
N LEU A 412 27.09 32.89 27.54
CA LEU A 412 27.61 32.80 26.17
C LEU A 412 29.13 32.81 26.21
N ARG A 413 29.75 32.01 25.35
CA ARG A 413 31.16 32.10 24.99
C ARG A 413 31.28 32.30 23.48
N VAL A 414 32.15 33.22 23.09
CA VAL A 414 32.51 33.50 21.71
C VAL A 414 33.99 33.19 21.56
N ASP A 415 34.32 32.18 20.76
CA ASP A 415 35.69 31.84 20.41
C ASP A 415 35.96 32.37 18.98
N ILE A 416 37.04 33.12 18.79
CA ILE A 416 37.43 33.68 17.48
C ILE A 416 38.88 33.33 17.18
N VAL A 417 39.21 33.21 15.89
CA VAL A 417 40.60 33.15 15.43
C VAL A 417 40.86 34.35 14.54
N ASP A 418 41.80 35.20 14.94
CA ASP A 418 42.15 36.40 14.18
C ASP A 418 42.78 36.06 12.83
N SER A 419 42.94 37.07 11.98
CA SER A 419 43.53 36.93 10.64
C SER A 419 44.99 36.45 10.67
N GLY A 420 45.69 36.63 11.80
CA GLY A 420 47.04 36.10 12.05
C GLY A 420 47.05 34.64 12.52
N GLY A 421 45.89 34.03 12.76
CA GLY A 421 45.76 32.65 13.25
C GLY A 421 45.79 32.52 14.77
N THR A 422 45.75 33.62 15.53
CA THR A 422 45.77 33.58 16.99
C THR A 422 44.34 33.42 17.53
N PRO A 423 44.08 32.43 18.41
CA PRO A 423 42.79 32.26 19.04
C PRO A 423 42.59 33.27 20.18
N HIS A 424 41.37 33.80 20.32
CA HIS A 424 40.90 34.68 21.39
C HIS A 424 39.49 34.27 21.82
N TYR A 425 39.04 34.74 22.98
CA TYR A 425 37.68 34.48 23.47
C TYR A 425 37.06 35.63 24.27
N GLY A 426 35.73 35.66 24.29
CA GLY A 426 34.92 36.47 25.19
C GLY A 426 33.83 35.62 25.84
N GLU A 427 33.58 35.82 27.13
CA GLU A 427 32.45 35.21 27.85
C GLU A 427 31.50 36.25 28.42
N TYR A 428 30.21 35.97 28.36
CA TYR A 428 29.13 36.80 28.87
C TYR A 428 28.32 36.00 29.88
N THR A 429 28.22 36.51 31.11
CA THR A 429 27.49 35.85 32.21
C THR A 429 26.00 35.64 31.96
N THR A 430 25.40 36.42 31.06
CA THR A 430 23.98 36.32 30.68
C THR A 430 23.85 36.39 29.17
N PHE A 431 23.10 35.46 28.59
CA PHE A 431 22.67 35.48 27.20
C PHE A 431 21.28 34.88 27.08
N GLN A 432 20.35 35.64 26.50
CA GLN A 432 18.96 35.25 26.30
C GLN A 432 18.41 35.93 25.05
N THR A 433 17.58 35.21 24.29
CA THR A 433 16.86 35.76 23.14
C THR A 433 15.35 35.74 23.38
N GLY A 434 14.66 36.79 22.97
CA GLY A 434 13.20 36.83 22.93
C GLY A 434 12.61 35.84 21.93
N ASP A 435 11.28 35.77 21.87
CA ASP A 435 10.53 35.00 20.87
C ASP A 435 10.37 35.77 19.55
N SER A 436 9.66 35.18 18.59
CA SER A 436 9.35 35.83 17.30
C SER A 436 8.51 37.11 17.45
N SER A 437 7.66 37.23 18.48
CA SER A 437 6.84 38.42 18.74
C SER A 437 7.67 39.65 19.13
N THR A 438 8.78 39.40 19.83
CA THR A 438 9.78 40.40 20.21
C THR A 438 10.95 40.47 19.24
N LYS A 439 10.86 39.79 18.08
CA LYS A 439 11.89 39.74 17.04
C LYS A 439 13.23 39.22 17.57
N TYR A 440 13.19 38.19 18.40
CA TYR A 440 14.34 37.55 19.02
C TYR A 440 15.26 38.50 19.77
N ARG A 441 14.68 39.51 20.42
CA ARG A 441 15.42 40.59 21.12
C ARG A 441 16.51 40.04 22.05
N LEU A 442 17.71 40.57 21.92
CA LEU A 442 18.87 40.15 22.71
C LEU A 442 18.83 40.73 24.13
N ARG A 443 19.13 39.89 25.11
CA ARG A 443 19.55 40.30 26.46
C ARG A 443 20.92 39.68 26.75
N ILE A 444 21.92 40.53 26.94
CA ILE A 444 23.30 40.12 27.16
C ILE A 444 23.97 40.96 28.26
N GLY A 445 24.91 40.39 29.01
CA GLY A 445 25.62 41.14 30.04
C GLY A 445 26.79 40.41 30.71
N GLY A 446 27.61 41.19 31.43
CA GLY A 446 28.76 40.73 32.22
C GLY A 446 29.85 40.10 31.37
N HIS A 447 30.51 40.93 30.54
CA HIS A 447 31.61 40.52 29.67
C HIS A 447 32.91 40.25 30.44
N SER A 448 33.66 39.25 29.99
CA SER A 448 35.01 38.88 30.43
C SER A 448 35.75 38.16 29.29
N GLY A 449 37.06 37.92 29.43
CA GLY A 449 37.88 37.26 28.41
C GLY A 449 39.07 38.13 27.99
N ASP A 450 39.74 37.73 26.92
CA ASP A 450 40.88 38.47 26.35
C ASP A 450 40.49 39.35 25.15
N THR A 451 39.29 39.14 24.59
CA THR A 451 38.69 40.05 23.61
C THR A 451 38.11 41.29 24.28
N SER A 452 37.91 42.35 23.49
CA SER A 452 37.07 43.49 23.90
C SER A 452 35.58 43.15 23.72
N ASP A 453 34.70 43.87 24.43
CA ASP A 453 33.25 43.61 24.41
C ASP A 453 32.62 44.04 23.07
N GLY A 454 32.54 43.09 22.13
CA GLY A 454 31.91 43.27 20.81
C GLY A 454 30.38 43.37 20.87
N MET A 455 29.75 42.94 21.95
CA MET A 455 28.29 42.88 22.10
C MET A 455 27.71 43.96 23.02
N TYR A 456 28.57 44.74 23.69
CA TYR A 456 28.20 45.81 24.63
C TYR A 456 27.03 46.67 24.12
N TYR A 457 27.06 46.96 22.82
CA TYR A 457 26.18 47.91 22.18
C TYR A 457 24.87 47.28 21.65
N THR A 458 24.86 45.98 21.36
CA THR A 458 23.72 45.27 20.75
C THR A 458 22.66 44.83 21.77
N ASN A 459 22.94 44.98 23.07
CA ASN A 459 21.99 44.63 24.13
C ASN A 459 20.64 45.37 23.97
N GLY A 460 19.55 44.61 24.05
CA GLY A 460 18.18 45.09 23.85
C GLY A 460 17.78 45.30 22.39
N GLY A 461 18.68 45.08 21.43
CA GLY A 461 18.39 45.13 19.99
C GLY A 461 17.57 43.92 19.54
N SER A 462 16.69 44.14 18.57
CA SER A 462 15.97 43.07 17.86
C SER A 462 16.87 42.48 16.78
N PHE A 463 16.64 41.21 16.42
CA PHE A 463 17.37 40.58 15.31
C PHE A 463 16.85 41.13 13.97
N SER A 464 17.74 41.34 13.00
CA SER A 464 17.36 41.79 11.64
C SER A 464 18.08 40.97 10.58
N THR A 465 17.37 40.74 9.47
CA THR A 465 17.86 40.16 8.21
C THR A 465 17.56 41.12 7.06
N TYR A 466 18.11 40.88 5.88
CA TYR A 466 17.95 41.80 4.73
C TYR A 466 16.50 41.96 4.24
N ASP A 467 15.62 41.03 4.61
CA ASP A 467 14.21 41.00 4.27
C ASP A 467 13.29 41.34 5.45
N GLU A 468 13.84 41.51 6.65
CA GLU A 468 13.10 41.89 7.85
C GLU A 468 13.93 42.82 8.75
N ASP A 469 13.79 44.11 8.49
CA ASP A 469 14.45 45.20 9.23
C ASP A 469 13.74 45.49 10.55
N ASN A 470 14.42 45.13 11.66
CA ASN A 470 14.01 45.44 13.03
C ASN A 470 15.08 46.24 13.79
N ASP A 471 16.04 46.85 13.09
CA ASP A 471 17.20 47.47 13.75
C ASP A 471 16.88 48.85 14.36
N GLY A 472 15.71 49.40 14.01
CA GLY A 472 15.22 50.69 14.49
C GLY A 472 15.73 51.88 13.69
N CYS A 473 16.25 51.63 12.48
CA CYS A 473 16.89 52.62 11.65
C CYS A 473 16.16 52.96 10.35
N SER A 474 15.61 54.17 10.26
CA SER A 474 14.84 54.57 9.08
C SER A 474 15.70 55.03 7.89
N TYR A 475 17.02 55.16 8.04
CA TYR A 475 17.90 55.75 7.00
C TYR A 475 18.63 54.71 6.14
N HIS A 476 18.88 53.52 6.69
CA HIS A 476 19.52 52.42 6.00
C HIS A 476 19.15 51.11 6.70
N ASP A 477 19.07 50.02 5.93
CA ASP A 477 18.95 48.67 6.44
C ASP A 477 20.34 48.15 6.83
N CYS A 478 20.56 47.91 8.12
CA CYS A 478 21.85 47.47 8.62
C CYS A 478 22.22 46.05 8.14
N ALA A 479 21.24 45.16 8.01
CA ALA A 479 21.47 43.79 7.56
C ALA A 479 21.87 43.74 6.08
N GLU A 480 21.25 44.57 5.23
CA GLU A 480 21.65 44.73 3.84
C GLU A 480 23.06 45.34 3.73
N ALA A 481 23.34 46.40 4.49
CA ALA A 481 24.62 47.11 4.45
C ALA A 481 25.80 46.23 4.90
N HIS A 482 25.62 45.49 5.99
CA HIS A 482 26.61 44.58 6.56
C HIS A 482 26.63 43.19 5.92
N ARG A 483 25.75 42.91 4.95
CA ARG A 483 25.61 41.60 4.29
C ARG A 483 25.61 40.43 5.28
N GLY A 484 24.81 40.56 6.35
CA GLY A 484 24.71 39.57 7.42
C GLY A 484 23.42 39.74 8.20
N ALA A 485 23.26 38.98 9.27
CA ALA A 485 22.12 39.11 10.18
C ALA A 485 22.58 39.15 11.63
N TRP A 486 22.05 40.11 12.39
CA TRP A 486 22.52 40.37 13.75
C TRP A 486 21.48 41.14 14.56
N TRP A 487 21.74 41.32 15.84
CA TRP A 487 21.03 42.26 16.71
C TRP A 487 21.54 43.69 16.49
N TYR A 488 21.35 44.21 15.27
CA TYR A 488 21.76 45.56 14.89
C TYR A 488 20.99 46.61 15.69
N LYS A 489 21.65 47.75 15.96
CA LYS A 489 21.06 48.85 16.73
C LYS A 489 21.73 50.18 16.35
N PRO A 490 21.03 51.33 16.35
CA PRO A 490 21.63 52.62 15.99
C PRO A 490 22.34 53.31 17.17
N TYR A 491 23.61 53.67 17.00
CA TYR A 491 24.44 54.19 18.11
C TYR A 491 23.78 55.40 18.79
N SER A 492 23.49 55.25 20.10
CA SER A 492 22.78 56.26 20.91
C SER A 492 21.41 56.72 20.34
N GLY A 493 20.77 55.90 19.49
CA GLY A 493 19.50 56.20 18.83
C GLY A 493 19.61 57.03 17.54
N TRP A 494 20.83 57.32 17.05
CA TRP A 494 21.05 58.19 15.89
C TRP A 494 21.47 57.41 14.66
N CYS A 495 20.51 57.18 13.77
CA CYS A 495 20.73 56.57 12.45
C CYS A 495 21.38 57.45 11.40
N THR A 496 21.38 58.75 11.65
CA THR A 496 21.91 59.75 10.71
C THR A 496 23.37 60.10 11.01
N ALA A 497 24.01 59.38 11.94
CA ALA A 497 25.36 59.67 12.38
C ALA A 497 26.36 59.36 11.27
N CYS A 498 26.99 60.42 10.76
CA CYS A 498 27.93 60.34 9.65
C CYS A 498 29.37 60.57 10.10
N TYR A 499 30.22 59.57 9.89
CA TYR A 499 31.60 59.57 10.37
C TYR A 499 32.59 59.70 9.20
N TYR A 500 33.04 60.91 8.89
CA TYR A 500 33.89 61.16 7.70
C TYR A 500 35.34 60.67 7.82
N SER A 501 35.90 60.61 9.03
CA SER A 501 37.31 60.26 9.28
C SER A 501 37.51 58.83 9.79
N TYR A 502 36.45 58.12 10.16
CA TYR A 502 36.53 56.79 10.74
C TYR A 502 36.41 55.72 9.66
N ARG A 503 37.42 54.85 9.55
CA ARG A 503 37.52 53.77 8.56
C ARG A 503 37.77 52.43 9.25
N TYR A 504 36.97 52.14 10.28
CA TYR A 504 37.05 50.86 10.96
C TYR A 504 36.32 49.77 10.16
N CYS A 505 36.69 48.50 10.30
CA CYS A 505 36.06 47.43 9.53
C CYS A 505 34.63 47.11 9.96
N ASP A 506 34.16 47.63 11.09
CA ASP A 506 32.76 47.58 11.53
C ASP A 506 31.90 48.73 10.95
N TYR A 507 32.46 49.59 10.09
CA TYR A 507 31.73 50.68 9.44
C TYR A 507 31.45 50.36 7.97
N PHE A 508 30.31 50.84 7.49
CA PHE A 508 29.98 50.84 6.07
C PHE A 508 29.77 52.27 5.55
N GLU A 509 30.28 52.53 4.35
CA GLU A 509 30.12 53.79 3.64
C GLU A 509 28.77 53.85 2.92
N THR A 510 28.06 54.95 3.13
CA THR A 510 26.91 55.41 2.34
C THR A 510 27.34 56.59 1.45
N ARG A 511 26.43 57.14 0.62
CA ARG A 511 26.74 58.24 -0.32
C ARG A 511 27.50 59.40 0.37
N SER A 512 28.51 59.95 -0.31
CA SER A 512 29.35 61.09 0.12
C SER A 512 30.38 60.79 1.23
N SER A 513 31.05 59.63 1.20
CA SER A 513 32.11 59.29 2.18
C SER A 513 31.63 59.26 3.62
N CYS A 514 30.34 58.96 3.78
CA CYS A 514 29.66 58.93 5.06
C CYS A 514 29.69 57.53 5.64
N ASN A 515 30.57 57.28 6.61
CA ASN A 515 30.63 55.98 7.28
C ASN A 515 29.59 55.92 8.40
N ASN A 516 28.81 54.84 8.44
CA ASN A 516 27.78 54.59 9.44
C ASN A 516 28.13 53.32 10.23
N LEU A 517 27.50 53.16 11.40
CA LEU A 517 27.75 52.08 12.34
C LEU A 517 26.43 51.52 12.87
N CYS A 518 26.20 50.24 12.63
CA CYS A 518 25.03 49.52 13.16
C CYS A 518 25.36 48.50 14.26
N THR A 519 26.63 48.10 14.38
CA THR A 519 27.09 47.09 15.34
C THR A 519 28.60 47.18 15.52
N ARG A 520 29.12 46.68 16.65
CA ARG A 520 30.56 46.49 16.87
C ARG A 520 31.04 45.09 16.52
N SER A 521 30.14 44.21 16.12
CA SER A 521 30.45 42.83 15.75
C SER A 521 29.53 42.37 14.62
N ASN A 522 30.09 41.70 13.62
CA ASN A 522 29.33 41.15 12.49
C ASN A 522 29.76 39.71 12.21
N LEU A 523 29.62 38.81 13.19
CA LEU A 523 30.09 37.42 13.05
C LEU A 523 29.35 36.61 11.98
N ASN A 524 28.19 37.08 11.53
CA ASN A 524 27.39 36.50 10.45
C ASN A 524 27.60 37.19 9.10
N GLY A 525 28.60 38.07 8.98
CA GLY A 525 28.98 38.70 7.73
C GLY A 525 29.66 37.76 6.73
N ASN A 526 30.09 38.34 5.62
CA ASN A 526 30.81 37.65 4.55
C ASN A 526 32.28 37.42 4.92
N TYR A 527 32.82 36.27 4.53
CA TYR A 527 34.27 36.10 4.49
C TYR A 527 34.88 37.06 3.46
N ASN A 528 35.96 37.74 3.82
CA ASN A 528 36.65 38.72 2.97
C ASN A 528 35.77 39.88 2.47
N GLY A 529 34.68 40.19 3.18
CA GLY A 529 33.82 41.34 2.87
C GLY A 529 34.56 42.68 3.01
N GLY A 530 34.25 43.63 2.15
CA GLY A 530 34.70 45.02 2.30
C GLY A 530 33.63 45.88 2.99
N ASN A 531 33.99 47.08 3.44
CA ASN A 531 33.03 48.11 3.80
C ASN A 531 31.97 47.68 4.85
N GLY A 532 32.41 47.11 5.99
CA GLY A 532 31.50 46.68 7.06
C GLY A 532 30.97 45.25 6.92
N GLN A 533 31.17 44.62 5.77
CA GLN A 533 30.54 43.33 5.45
C GLN A 533 31.30 42.12 5.99
N ASN A 534 32.53 42.30 6.43
CA ASN A 534 33.36 41.19 6.88
C ASN A 534 32.92 40.61 8.23
N ILE A 535 33.32 39.37 8.47
CA ILE A 535 33.32 38.79 9.82
C ILE A 535 34.32 39.57 10.68
N ASN A 536 33.78 40.35 11.63
CA ASN A 536 34.56 41.24 12.47
C ASN A 536 34.08 41.25 13.93
N TRP A 537 34.98 41.68 14.80
CA TRP A 537 34.74 41.85 16.23
C TRP A 537 35.50 43.09 16.74
N TYR A 538 34.78 44.05 17.29
CA TYR A 538 35.25 45.24 17.98
C TYR A 538 36.27 46.12 17.19
N TYR A 539 35.76 47.16 16.51
CA TYR A 539 36.57 48.15 15.78
C TYR A 539 37.54 47.49 14.78
N ASN A 540 38.82 47.90 14.80
CA ASN A 540 39.90 47.33 13.99
C ASN A 540 40.71 46.25 14.73
N SER A 541 40.31 45.88 15.95
CA SER A 541 41.04 44.88 16.72
C SER A 541 40.97 43.52 16.03
N TYR A 542 39.82 43.15 15.49
CA TYR A 542 39.63 41.88 14.81
C TYR A 542 38.80 42.04 13.54
N CYS A 543 39.48 42.22 12.42
CA CYS A 543 38.89 42.30 11.09
C CYS A 543 39.24 41.06 10.26
N ASN A 544 38.27 40.56 9.48
CA ASN A 544 38.44 39.39 8.62
C ASN A 544 38.90 38.17 9.44
N LEU A 545 38.08 37.81 10.43
CA LEU A 545 38.32 36.63 11.26
C LEU A 545 38.44 35.37 10.40
N ASN A 546 39.39 34.50 10.74
CA ASN A 546 39.55 33.19 10.10
C ASN A 546 38.42 32.26 10.52
N SER A 547 38.03 32.29 11.80
CA SER A 547 36.90 31.53 12.31
C SER A 547 36.22 32.23 13.47
N ALA A 548 34.96 31.85 13.72
CA ALA A 548 34.18 32.26 14.86
C ALA A 548 33.24 31.12 15.29
N GLU A 549 33.12 30.88 16.59
CA GLU A 549 32.13 29.99 17.17
C GLU A 549 31.39 30.71 18.30
N MET A 550 30.06 30.56 18.33
CA MET A 550 29.25 31.02 19.46
C MET A 550 28.58 29.82 20.12
N LYS A 551 28.75 29.73 21.44
CA LYS A 551 28.29 28.59 22.22
C LYS A 551 27.74 29.01 23.57
N ILE A 552 26.69 28.33 24.02
CA ILE A 552 26.02 28.61 25.29
C ILE A 552 26.12 27.44 26.25
N ARG A 553 26.07 27.74 27.54
CA ARG A 553 26.03 26.74 28.62
C ARG A 553 25.27 27.31 29.81
N PRO A 554 24.53 26.50 30.58
CA PRO A 554 23.89 26.98 31.81
C PRO A 554 24.93 27.63 32.74
N SER A 555 24.62 28.83 33.21
CA SER A 555 25.34 29.48 34.30
C SER A 555 25.11 28.62 35.55
N SER A 556 26.17 28.22 36.25
CA SER A 556 26.05 27.50 37.53
C SER A 556 25.22 28.35 38.50
N ALA A 557 24.15 27.78 39.04
CA ALA A 557 23.34 28.39 40.10
C ALA A 557 24.15 28.60 41.38
#